data_AF-A0A1N6DIU8-F1
#
_entry.id   AF-A0A1N6DIU8-F1
#
_cell.length_a   1.000
_cell.length_b   1.000
_cell.length_c   1.000
_cell.angle_alpha   90.00
_cell.angle_beta   90.00
_cell.angle_gamma   90.00
#
_symmetry.space_group_name_H-M   'P 1'
#
loop_
_entity.id
_entity.type
_entity.pdbx_description
1 polymer ?
#
loop_
_entity_poly.entity_id
_entity_poly.type
_entity_poly.pdbx_seq_one_letter_code
_entity_poly.pdbx_strand_id
1 'polypeptide(L)'
;MLDYSKFKEVHELYLKGKNREAKNLLKELQSKYISLCDQVSSLKIQVKEYDDILHFSENLIFDGNYYWLKAGSVRHGPFCPECCKEEGMLVRLPHGNTKKICWRCGKQYNPQQIHQVQPNERKMGKVIPLHAHVISGNIDDSTTEKQAIHD
;
A
#
# COMPACT_ATOMS: atom_id res chain seq x y z
N MET A 1 -4.57 -23.18 -4.08
CA MET A 1 -4.42 -24.63 -4.28
C MET A 1 -4.85 -24.88 -5.72
N LEU A 2 -3.96 -25.36 -6.60
CA LEU A 2 -4.34 -25.65 -7.98
C LEU A 2 -5.41 -26.75 -7.96
N ASP A 3 -6.52 -26.55 -8.69
CA ASP A 3 -7.61 -27.51 -8.81
C ASP A 3 -7.14 -28.76 -9.56
N TYR A 4 -6.36 -29.62 -8.89
CA TYR A 4 -5.82 -30.87 -9.44
C TYR A 4 -6.93 -31.76 -10.01
N SER A 5 -8.13 -31.69 -9.41
CA SER A 5 -9.35 -32.33 -9.90
C SER A 5 -9.73 -31.89 -11.32
N LYS A 6 -9.61 -30.60 -11.64
CA LYS A 6 -9.97 -30.06 -12.97
C LYS A 6 -8.95 -30.43 -14.03
N PHE A 7 -7.67 -30.53 -13.69
CA PHE A 7 -6.66 -31.05 -14.63
C PHE A 7 -6.89 -32.53 -14.95
N LYS A 8 -7.28 -33.32 -13.94
CA LYS A 8 -7.69 -34.72 -14.16
C LYS A 8 -8.92 -34.81 -15.06
N GLU A 9 -9.89 -33.93 -14.87
CA GLU A 9 -11.09 -33.85 -15.71
C GLU A 9 -10.76 -33.50 -17.17
N VAL A 10 -9.86 -32.53 -17.42
CA VAL A 10 -9.36 -32.24 -18.77
C VAL A 10 -8.75 -33.49 -19.41
N HIS A 11 -7.91 -34.21 -18.66
CA HIS A 11 -7.26 -35.43 -19.14
C HIS A 11 -8.29 -36.54 -19.45
N GLU A 12 -9.29 -36.73 -18.60
CA GLU A 12 -10.37 -37.69 -18.85
C GLU A 12 -11.23 -37.31 -20.06
N LEU A 13 -11.56 -36.04 -20.25
CA LEU A 13 -12.29 -35.55 -21.42
C LEU A 13 -11.50 -35.80 -22.71
N TYR A 14 -10.18 -35.64 -22.65
CA TYR A 14 -9.28 -35.95 -23.75
C TYR A 14 -9.28 -37.44 -24.08
N LEU A 15 -9.12 -38.32 -23.07
CA LEU A 15 -9.18 -39.77 -23.24
C LEU A 15 -10.54 -40.26 -23.79
N LYS A 16 -11.64 -39.59 -23.43
CA LYS A 16 -12.99 -39.88 -23.93
C LYS A 16 -13.24 -39.32 -25.36
N GLY A 17 -12.23 -38.74 -26.01
CA GLY A 17 -12.34 -38.16 -27.36
C GLY A 17 -13.10 -36.82 -27.42
N LYS A 18 -13.49 -36.26 -26.26
CA LYS A 18 -14.23 -35.00 -26.14
C LYS A 18 -13.30 -33.79 -26.21
N ASN A 19 -12.53 -33.71 -27.28
CA ASN A 19 -11.46 -32.72 -27.47
C ASN A 19 -11.92 -31.26 -27.35
N ARG A 20 -13.16 -30.96 -27.79
CA ARG A 20 -13.73 -29.62 -27.70
C ARG A 20 -13.97 -29.19 -26.25
N GLU A 21 -14.57 -30.07 -25.46
CA GLU A 21 -14.84 -29.83 -24.03
C GLU A 21 -13.53 -29.72 -23.25
N ALA A 22 -12.59 -30.65 -23.50
CA ALA A 22 -11.26 -30.60 -22.88
C ALA A 22 -10.53 -29.29 -23.18
N LYS A 23 -10.57 -28.81 -24.44
CA LYS A 23 -9.96 -27.54 -24.84
C LYS A 23 -10.60 -26.33 -24.15
N ASN A 24 -11.93 -26.33 -24.01
CA ASN A 24 -12.63 -25.24 -23.34
C ASN A 24 -12.30 -25.19 -21.85
N LEU A 25 -12.32 -26.33 -21.17
CA LEU A 25 -11.95 -26.42 -19.75
C LEU A 25 -10.48 -26.03 -19.52
N LEU A 26 -9.58 -26.43 -20.41
CA LEU A 26 -8.18 -26.02 -20.35
C LEU A 26 -8.01 -24.50 -20.50
N LYS A 27 -8.75 -23.87 -21.43
CA LYS A 27 -8.74 -22.41 -21.58
C LYS A 27 -9.24 -21.71 -20.32
N GLU A 28 -10.32 -22.20 -19.72
CA GLU A 28 -10.83 -21.65 -18.47
C GLU A 28 -9.79 -21.73 -17.35
N LEU A 29 -9.12 -22.88 -17.21
CA LEU A 29 -8.02 -23.06 -16.26
C LEU A 29 -6.85 -22.11 -16.53
N GLN A 30 -6.47 -21.94 -17.79
CA GLN A 30 -5.42 -20.99 -18.17
C GLN A 30 -5.80 -19.55 -17.80
N SER A 31 -7.02 -19.11 -18.12
CA SER A 31 -7.51 -17.78 -17.75
C SER A 31 -7.51 -17.56 -16.25
N LYS A 32 -7.96 -18.56 -15.48
CA LYS A 32 -7.93 -18.51 -14.00
C LYS A 32 -6.50 -18.44 -13.45
N TYR A 33 -5.59 -19.22 -14.02
CA TYR A 33 -4.18 -19.21 -13.62
C TYR A 33 -3.54 -17.84 -13.89
N ILE A 34 -3.76 -17.26 -15.07
CA ILE A 34 -3.25 -15.93 -15.41
C ILE A 34 -3.81 -14.89 -14.43
N SER A 35 -5.13 -14.88 -14.19
CA SER A 35 -5.75 -13.97 -13.22
C SER A 35 -5.17 -14.13 -11.81
N LEU A 36 -4.90 -15.36 -11.38
CA LEU A 36 -4.26 -15.62 -10.09
C LEU A 36 -2.82 -15.08 -10.05
N CYS A 37 -2.05 -15.29 -11.12
CA CYS A 37 -0.69 -14.73 -11.23
C CYS A 37 -0.70 -13.20 -11.18
N ASP A 38 -1.66 -12.55 -11.84
CA ASP A 38 -1.83 -11.10 -11.81
C ASP A 38 -2.16 -10.61 -10.40
N GLN A 39 -3.08 -11.28 -9.71
CA GLN A 39 -3.43 -10.97 -8.31
C GLN A 39 -2.22 -11.14 -7.38
N VAL A 40 -1.47 -12.23 -7.51
CA VAL A 40 -0.26 -12.47 -6.71
C VAL A 40 0.79 -11.40 -6.98
N SER A 41 0.94 -10.98 -8.24
CA SER A 41 1.89 -9.93 -8.61
C SER A 41 1.49 -8.58 -8.04
N SER A 42 0.20 -8.22 -8.14
CA SER A 42 -0.36 -7.01 -7.55
C SER A 42 -0.20 -6.98 -6.02
N LEU A 43 -0.52 -8.09 -5.34
CA LEU A 43 -0.33 -8.21 -3.89
C LEU A 43 1.13 -8.06 -3.48
N LYS A 44 2.07 -8.67 -4.22
CA LYS A 44 3.51 -8.52 -3.95
C LYS A 44 3.97 -7.07 -4.10
N ILE A 45 3.45 -6.35 -5.09
CA ILE A 45 3.74 -4.91 -5.27
C ILE A 45 3.23 -4.12 -4.07
N GLN A 46 1.97 -4.32 -3.66
CA GLN A 46 1.41 -3.63 -2.49
C GLN A 46 2.19 -3.93 -1.20
N VAL A 47 2.57 -5.18 -0.97
CA VAL A 47 3.39 -5.56 0.19
C VAL A 47 4.72 -4.82 0.17
N LYS A 48 5.38 -4.73 -1.00
CA LYS A 48 6.63 -3.99 -1.14
C LYS A 48 6.45 -2.50 -0.89
N GLU A 49 5.39 -1.89 -1.41
CA GLU A 49 5.08 -0.47 -1.17
C GLU A 49 4.88 -0.18 0.32
N TYR A 50 4.19 -1.07 1.05
CA TYR A 50 4.06 -0.93 2.50
C TYR A 50 5.38 -1.11 3.23
N ASP A 51 6.20 -2.07 2.84
CA ASP A 51 7.54 -2.26 3.41
C ASP A 51 8.42 -1.02 3.19
N ASP A 52 8.38 -0.44 1.99
CA ASP A 52 9.09 0.80 1.66
C ASP A 52 8.61 1.99 2.51
N ILE A 53 7.30 2.13 2.74
CA ILE A 53 6.70 3.16 3.61
C ILE A 53 7.13 2.95 5.07
N LEU A 54 7.07 1.72 5.57
CA LEU A 54 7.45 1.39 6.94
C LEU A 54 8.93 1.67 7.15
N HIS A 55 9.79 1.17 6.25
CA HIS A 55 11.22 1.43 6.28
C HIS A 55 11.52 2.93 6.27
N PHE A 56 10.84 3.70 5.44
CA PHE A 56 10.96 5.16 5.42
C PHE A 56 10.58 5.78 6.78
N SER A 57 9.46 5.36 7.36
CA SER A 57 8.95 5.89 8.64
C SER A 57 9.88 5.58 9.82
N GLU A 58 10.47 4.40 9.85
CA GLU A 58 11.41 3.97 10.89
C GLU A 58 12.73 4.75 10.82
N ASN A 59 13.13 5.16 9.63
CA ASN A 59 14.36 5.89 9.40
C ASN A 59 14.20 7.41 9.47
N LEU A 60 12.98 7.91 9.64
CA LEU A 60 12.70 9.34 9.81
C LEU A 60 12.78 9.74 11.29
N ILE A 61 13.83 10.49 11.64
CA ILE A 61 14.16 10.84 13.02
C ILE A 61 13.97 12.34 13.23
N PHE A 62 13.28 12.71 14.31
CA PHE A 62 13.19 14.09 14.76
C PHE A 62 14.24 14.36 15.84
N ASP A 63 15.04 15.41 15.69
CA ASP A 63 16.10 15.78 16.65
C ASP A 63 15.66 16.83 17.70
N GLY A 64 14.38 17.22 17.67
CA GLY A 64 13.82 18.31 18.48
C GLY A 64 13.58 19.60 17.70
N ASN A 65 14.30 19.79 16.58
CA ASN A 65 14.21 20.99 15.75
C ASN A 65 13.88 20.68 14.29
N TYR A 66 14.38 19.57 13.77
CA TYR A 66 14.30 19.18 12.36
C TYR A 66 14.06 17.68 12.22
N TYR A 67 13.49 17.29 11.08
CA TYR A 67 13.52 15.88 10.67
C TYR A 67 14.80 15.56 9.92
N TRP A 68 15.27 14.34 10.09
CA TRP A 68 16.43 13.75 9.44
C TRP A 68 16.09 12.35 8.97
N LEU A 69 16.39 12.03 7.72
CA LEU A 69 16.27 10.69 7.20
C LEU A 69 17.61 9.96 7.37
N LYS A 70 17.61 8.84 8.09
CA LYS A 70 18.79 8.01 8.31
C LYS A 70 18.94 6.99 7.18
N ALA A 71 20.08 7.00 6.49
CA ALA A 71 20.45 6.00 5.50
C ALA A 71 21.79 5.39 5.92
N GLY A 72 21.74 4.25 6.62
CA GLY A 72 22.93 3.63 7.22
C GLY A 72 23.57 4.53 8.29
N SER A 73 24.82 4.94 8.06
CA SER A 73 25.56 5.87 8.93
C SER A 73 25.36 7.34 8.56
N VAL A 74 24.74 7.64 7.41
CA VAL A 74 24.56 9.00 6.91
C VAL A 74 23.19 9.53 7.31
N ARG A 75 23.12 10.81 7.67
CA ARG A 75 21.85 11.52 7.90
C ARG A 75 21.62 12.52 6.78
N HIS A 76 20.47 12.40 6.12
CA HIS A 76 20.00 13.37 5.14
C HIS A 76 19.02 14.32 5.81
N GLY A 77 19.24 15.61 5.61
CA GLY A 77 18.42 16.68 6.19
C GLY A 77 19.22 17.96 6.24
N PRO A 78 18.82 18.97 7.02
CA PRO A 78 17.60 19.02 7.82
C PRO A 78 16.35 19.17 6.94
N PHE A 79 15.23 18.57 7.36
CA PHE A 79 13.92 18.71 6.73
C PHE A 79 12.97 19.53 7.60
N CYS A 80 12.03 20.24 6.95
CA CYS A 80 11.02 21.07 7.59
C CYS A 80 10.06 20.21 8.45
N PRO A 81 9.99 20.45 9.78
CA PRO A 81 9.07 19.76 10.68
C PRO A 81 7.61 19.85 10.26
N GLU A 82 7.22 21.00 9.76
CA GLU A 82 5.81 21.36 9.62
C GLU A 82 5.24 20.80 8.32
N CYS A 83 5.98 20.92 7.22
CA CYS A 83 5.63 20.24 5.97
C CYS A 83 5.61 18.71 6.14
N CYS A 84 6.51 18.17 6.96
CA CYS A 84 6.53 16.74 7.23
C CYS A 84 5.36 16.29 8.09
N LYS A 85 4.93 17.09 9.07
CA LYS A 85 3.84 16.74 10.01
C LYS A 85 2.45 16.92 9.41
N GLU A 86 2.26 17.95 8.59
CA GLU A 86 0.96 18.28 7.99
C GLU A 86 0.73 17.51 6.68
N GLU A 87 1.74 17.43 5.81
CA GLU A 87 1.60 16.91 4.45
C GLU A 87 2.46 15.67 4.17
N GLY A 88 3.24 15.18 5.15
CA GLY A 88 4.17 14.05 4.94
C GLY A 88 5.37 14.40 4.04
N MET A 89 5.59 15.68 3.72
CA MET A 89 6.59 16.10 2.74
C MET A 89 7.95 16.43 3.37
N LEU A 90 9.01 15.81 2.83
CA LEU A 90 10.41 16.10 3.20
C LEU A 90 10.96 17.32 2.45
N VAL A 91 10.56 18.51 2.89
CA VAL A 91 11.09 19.76 2.34
C VAL A 91 12.45 20.08 2.95
N ARG A 92 13.51 20.03 2.13
CA ARG A 92 14.88 20.30 2.57
C ARG A 92 15.06 21.76 2.99
N LEU A 93 15.60 21.96 4.19
CA LEU A 93 15.99 23.27 4.70
C LEU A 93 17.44 23.59 4.32
N PRO A 94 17.80 24.88 4.19
CA PRO A 94 19.17 25.29 3.90
C PRO A 94 20.14 24.85 5.01
N HIS A 95 21.35 24.44 4.64
CA HIS A 95 22.41 24.04 5.57
C HIS A 95 23.13 25.26 6.18
N GLY A 96 23.84 25.06 7.29
CA GLY A 96 24.63 26.10 7.98
C GLY A 96 24.01 26.63 9.27
N ASN A 97 24.69 27.58 9.93
CA ASN A 97 24.30 28.13 11.24
C ASN A 97 23.45 29.41 11.15
N THR A 98 22.88 29.68 9.98
CA THR A 98 21.99 30.82 9.78
C THR A 98 20.53 30.42 9.99
N LYS A 99 19.67 31.44 10.12
CA LYS A 99 18.23 31.29 10.16
C LYS A 99 17.74 30.48 8.95
N LYS A 100 17.03 29.39 9.19
CA LYS A 100 16.51 28.51 8.13
C LYS A 100 15.09 28.90 7.80
N ILE A 101 14.78 29.07 6.53
CA ILE A 101 13.44 29.38 6.05
C ILE A 101 13.01 28.26 5.11
N CYS A 102 11.84 27.67 5.36
CA CYS A 102 11.26 26.70 4.45
C CYS A 102 10.68 27.40 3.23
N TRP A 103 11.14 27.04 2.03
CA TRP A 103 10.64 27.65 0.78
C TRP A 103 9.17 27.29 0.49
N ARG A 104 8.66 26.19 1.07
CA ARG A 104 7.29 25.72 0.85
C ARG A 104 6.28 26.37 1.78
N CYS A 105 6.51 26.34 3.10
CA CYS A 105 5.56 26.88 4.09
C CYS A 105 5.98 28.22 4.70
N GLY A 106 7.16 28.75 4.37
CA GLY A 106 7.66 30.03 4.89
C GLY A 106 8.08 30.01 6.37
N LYS A 107 7.86 28.92 7.10
CA LYS A 107 8.24 28.81 8.52
C LYS A 107 9.75 28.94 8.70
N GLN A 108 10.11 29.60 9.80
CA GLN A 108 11.47 30.02 10.10
C GLN A 108 11.98 29.31 11.35
N TYR A 109 13.20 28.81 11.29
CA TYR A 109 13.81 28.04 12.36
C TYR A 109 15.15 28.65 12.75
N ASN A 110 15.34 28.86 14.06
CA ASN A 110 16.58 29.38 14.62
C ASN A 110 17.46 28.22 15.14
N PRO A 111 18.76 28.16 14.79
CA PRO A 111 19.65 27.08 15.20
C PRO A 111 19.86 26.94 16.72
N GLN A 112 19.55 27.98 17.50
CA GLN A 112 19.99 28.11 18.90
C GLN A 112 19.01 27.57 19.95
N GLN A 113 17.82 27.11 19.56
CA GLN A 113 16.88 26.54 20.52
C GLN A 113 16.89 25.02 20.39
N ILE A 114 17.86 24.34 20.99
CA ILE A 114 17.72 22.91 21.26
C ILE A 114 16.61 22.78 22.30
N HIS A 115 15.37 22.61 21.87
CA HIS A 115 14.32 22.19 22.79
C HIS A 115 14.67 20.76 23.23
N GLN A 116 14.97 20.60 24.51
CA GLN A 116 15.17 19.27 25.10
C GLN A 116 13.89 18.47 24.88
N VAL A 117 13.95 17.50 23.95
CA VAL A 117 12.86 16.56 23.74
C VAL A 117 12.81 15.66 24.96
N GLN A 118 11.83 15.86 25.83
CA GLN A 118 11.50 14.84 26.82
C GLN A 118 11.15 13.55 26.06
N PRO A 119 11.55 12.37 26.55
CA PRO A 119 11.24 11.09 25.93
C PRO A 119 9.75 10.79 26.15
N ASN A 120 8.87 11.55 25.51
CA ASN A 120 7.47 11.25 25.47
C ASN A 120 7.33 10.02 24.57
N GLU A 121 6.66 9.01 25.13
CA GLU A 121 6.39 7.70 24.57
C GLU A 121 6.23 7.75 23.05
N ARG A 122 6.82 6.76 22.37
CA ARG A 122 6.63 6.51 20.94
C ARG A 122 5.14 6.30 20.67
N LYS A 123 4.37 7.39 20.58
CA LYS A 123 3.07 7.38 19.93
C LYS A 123 3.41 7.01 18.50
N MET A 124 3.06 5.78 18.12
CA MET A 124 3.14 5.28 16.76
C MET A 124 2.84 6.45 15.82
N GLY A 125 3.80 6.76 14.94
CA GLY A 125 3.65 7.84 13.96
C GLY A 125 2.27 7.73 13.35
N LYS A 126 1.58 8.87 13.19
CA LYS A 126 0.20 8.90 12.68
C LYS A 126 0.10 7.94 11.50
N VAL A 127 -0.72 6.90 11.68
CA VAL A 127 -1.08 5.96 10.61
C VAL A 127 -1.59 6.83 9.47
N ILE A 128 -0.86 6.86 8.35
CA ILE A 128 -1.36 7.47 7.12
C ILE A 128 -2.62 6.66 6.78
N PRO A 129 -3.83 7.25 6.82
CA PRO A 129 -5.03 6.53 6.45
C PRO A 129 -4.94 6.29 4.96
N LEU A 130 -4.49 5.09 4.59
CA LEU A 130 -4.61 4.60 3.23
C LEU A 130 -6.10 4.32 3.04
N HIS A 131 -6.82 5.29 2.47
CA HIS A 131 -8.21 5.11 2.09
C HIS A 131 -8.31 3.86 1.20
N ALA A 132 -8.81 2.77 1.77
CA ALA A 132 -9.29 1.63 1.01
C ALA A 132 -10.56 2.10 0.30
N HIS A 133 -10.45 2.44 -0.99
CA HIS A 133 -11.62 2.44 -1.84
C HIS A 133 -12.10 1.00 -1.97
N VAL A 134 -13.07 0.65 -1.12
CA VAL A 134 -13.93 -0.50 -1.32
C VAL A 134 -14.63 -0.26 -2.66
N ILE A 135 -14.26 -1.05 -3.66
CA ILE A 135 -15.05 -1.18 -4.89
C ILE A 135 -16.34 -1.88 -4.47
N SER A 136 -17.38 -1.10 -4.19
CA SER A 136 -18.74 -1.59 -4.09
C SER A 136 -19.17 -2.04 -5.48
N GLY A 137 -18.90 -3.31 -5.80
CA GLY A 137 -19.54 -3.99 -6.91
C GLY A 137 -21.00 -4.20 -6.57
N ASN A 138 -21.87 -3.42 -7.20
CA ASN A 138 -23.30 -3.71 -7.29
C ASN A 138 -23.47 -5.13 -7.82
N ILE A 139 -24.07 -6.00 -7.02
CA ILE A 139 -24.71 -7.22 -7.52
C ILE A 139 -26.16 -6.83 -7.73
N ASP A 140 -26.48 -6.56 -9.00
CA ASP A 140 -27.86 -6.57 -9.49
C ASP A 140 -28.39 -8.00 -9.33
N ASP A 141 -29.40 -8.19 -8.46
CA ASP A 141 -30.23 -9.38 -8.47
C ASP A 141 -31.66 -8.97 -8.83
N SER A 142 -32.03 -9.27 -10.06
CA SER A 142 -33.38 -9.13 -10.58
C SER A 142 -33.66 -10.33 -11.48
N THR A 143 -34.44 -11.26 -10.96
CA THR A 143 -35.37 -12.21 -11.62
C THR A 143 -35.72 -13.29 -10.58
N THR A 144 -36.94 -13.80 -10.32
CA THR A 144 -38.30 -13.67 -10.84
C THR A 144 -39.21 -14.51 -9.91
N GLU A 145 -40.47 -14.07 -9.73
CA GLU A 145 -41.70 -14.82 -9.39
C GLU A 145 -41.66 -16.01 -8.40
N LYS A 146 -42.50 -15.92 -7.35
CA LYS A 146 -43.65 -16.83 -7.20
C LYS A 146 -44.71 -16.30 -6.23
N GLN A 147 -45.92 -16.35 -6.73
CA GLN A 147 -47.19 -15.92 -6.15
C GLN A 147 -47.86 -17.09 -5.40
N ALA A 148 -48.32 -16.86 -4.18
CA ALA A 148 -49.31 -17.66 -3.43
C ALA A 148 -49.78 -16.80 -2.22
N ILE A 149 -50.88 -16.05 -2.32
CA ILE A 149 -52.26 -16.38 -1.90
C ILE A 149 -52.38 -16.76 -0.41
N HIS A 150 -52.83 -15.79 0.39
CA HIS A 150 -53.64 -15.83 1.64
C HIS A 150 -53.91 -14.34 1.96
N ASP A 151 -55.10 -13.79 2.19
CA ASP A 151 -56.45 -14.26 2.53
C ASP A 151 -57.51 -13.61 1.60
#